data_AF-A0A7V9BGF3-F1
#
_entry.id   AF-A0A7V9BGF3-F1
#
_cell.length_a   1.000
_cell.length_b   1.000
_cell.length_c   1.000
_cell.angle_alpha   90.00
_cell.angle_beta   90.00
_cell.angle_gamma   90.00
#
_symmetry.space_group_name_H-M   'P 1'
#
loop_
_entity.id
_entity.type
_entity.pdbx_description
1 polymer ?
#
loop_
_entity_poly.entity_id
_entity_poly.type
_entity_poly.pdbx_seq_one_letter_code
_entity_poly.pdbx_strand_id
1 'polypeptide(L)'
;MRVLVAPWFFRIPGLRRYHGYALLRTILVRRKDASDDLLTHELCHVWQIQQRPLRVLVTYLTTRYARNPYEREARDAVARTRREAG
;
A
#
# COMPACT_ATOMS: atom_id res chain seq x y z
N MET A 1 -8.62 -9.70 6.08
CA MET A 1 -7.32 -9.20 5.61
C MET A 1 -6.37 -10.37 5.44
N ARG A 2 -5.57 -10.44 4.39
CA ARG A 2 -4.50 -11.44 4.23
C ARG A 2 -3.22 -10.77 3.72
N VAL A 3 -2.06 -11.27 4.10
CA VAL A 3 -0.77 -10.89 3.53
C VAL A 3 -0.22 -12.09 2.77
N LEU A 4 0.11 -11.92 1.49
CA LEU A 4 0.62 -12.97 0.63
C LEU A 4 1.99 -12.60 0.07
N VAL A 5 2.95 -13.50 0.21
CA VAL A 5 4.27 -13.37 -0.41
C VAL A 5 4.17 -13.85 -1.85
N ALA A 6 4.27 -12.93 -2.81
CA ALA A 6 4.04 -13.20 -4.22
C ALA A 6 5.16 -12.65 -5.11
N PRO A 7 6.41 -13.15 -5.00
CA PRO A 7 7.57 -12.59 -5.70
C PRO A 7 7.41 -12.59 -7.23
N TRP A 8 6.69 -13.56 -7.79
CA TRP A 8 6.40 -13.64 -9.22
C TRP A 8 5.57 -12.45 -9.72
N PHE A 9 4.67 -11.90 -8.90
CA PHE A 9 3.85 -10.73 -9.24
C PHE A 9 4.73 -9.50 -9.52
N PHE A 10 5.75 -9.31 -8.70
CA PHE A 10 6.75 -8.25 -8.84
C PHE A 10 7.78 -8.51 -9.96
N ARG A 11 7.62 -9.59 -10.74
CA ARG A 11 8.42 -9.82 -11.96
C ARG A 11 7.69 -9.31 -13.21
N ILE A 12 6.43 -8.91 -13.13
CA ILE A 12 5.69 -8.36 -14.28
C ILE A 12 6.20 -6.93 -14.59
N PRO A 13 6.46 -6.58 -15.88
CA PRO A 13 6.83 -5.22 -16.26
C PRO A 13 5.82 -4.18 -15.76
N GLY A 14 6.30 -3.08 -15.17
CA GLY A 14 5.46 -2.06 -14.54
C GLY A 14 5.14 -2.31 -13.05
N LEU A 15 5.06 -3.58 -12.62
CA LEU A 15 4.77 -3.93 -11.21
C LEU A 15 6.03 -4.11 -10.34
N ARG A 16 7.21 -3.98 -10.95
CA ARG A 16 8.50 -4.10 -10.25
C ARG A 16 8.87 -2.88 -9.41
N ARG A 17 8.12 -1.79 -9.57
CA ARG A 17 8.44 -0.47 -8.98
C ARG A 17 8.26 -0.44 -7.47
N TYR A 18 7.34 -1.24 -6.94
CA TYR A 18 6.99 -1.24 -5.52
C TYR A 18 7.37 -2.56 -4.85
N HIS A 19 7.42 -2.56 -3.52
CA HIS A 19 7.72 -3.73 -2.70
C HIS A 19 6.47 -4.35 -2.05
N GLY A 20 5.35 -3.62 -2.08
CA GLY A 20 4.03 -4.02 -1.64
C GLY A 20 2.96 -3.57 -2.64
N TYR A 21 1.81 -4.24 -2.61
CA TYR A 21 0.59 -3.79 -3.27
C TYR A 21 -0.63 -4.11 -2.41
N ALA A 22 -1.47 -3.10 -2.20
CA ALA A 22 -2.78 -3.25 -1.58
C ALA A 22 -3.87 -3.60 -2.59
N LEU A 23 -4.62 -4.66 -2.30
CA LEU A 23 -5.87 -5.05 -2.94
C LEU A 23 -7.01 -4.93 -1.92
N LEU A 24 -8.26 -5.08 -2.35
CA LEU A 24 -9.45 -4.88 -1.51
C LEU A 24 -9.43 -5.64 -0.16
N ARG A 25 -8.83 -6.83 -0.09
CA ARG A 25 -8.74 -7.64 1.15
C ARG A 25 -7.37 -8.29 1.38
N THR A 26 -6.38 -7.95 0.55
CA THR A 26 -5.11 -8.67 0.46
C THR A 26 -3.97 -7.68 0.25
N ILE A 27 -2.87 -7.83 0.98
CA ILE A 27 -1.59 -7.19 0.67
C ILE A 27 -0.70 -8.23 -0.01
N LEU A 28 -0.15 -7.88 -1.17
CA LEU A 28 0.91 -8.64 -1.81
C LEU A 28 2.25 -8.03 -1.39
N VAL A 29 3.18 -8.87 -0.93
CA VAL A 29 4.55 -8.45 -0.62
C VAL A 29 5.56 -9.20 -1.48
N ARG A 30 6.63 -8.51 -1.85
CA ARG A 30 7.67 -9.08 -2.71
C ARG A 30 8.51 -10.13 -1.98
N ARG A 31 8.73 -9.95 -0.69
CA ARG A 31 9.57 -10.81 0.16
C ARG A 31 8.89 -11.04 1.50
N LYS A 32 9.29 -12.12 2.19
CA LYS A 32 8.76 -12.50 3.51
C LYS A 32 9.18 -11.56 4.64
N ASP A 33 10.29 -10.86 4.48
CA ASP A 33 10.88 -9.89 5.42
C ASP A 33 10.31 -8.48 5.23
N ALA A 34 9.03 -8.36 4.86
CA ALA A 34 8.37 -7.07 4.73
C ALA A 34 8.39 -6.35 6.09
N SER A 35 8.85 -5.09 6.11
CA SER A 35 8.88 -4.30 7.34
C SER A 35 7.48 -3.93 7.82
N ASP A 36 7.35 -3.69 9.12
CA ASP A 36 6.10 -3.21 9.71
C ASP A 36 5.64 -1.88 9.11
N ASP A 37 6.59 -1.02 8.70
CA ASP A 37 6.30 0.21 7.97
C ASP A 37 5.65 -0.05 6.62
N LEU A 38 6.18 -1.02 5.85
CA LEU A 38 5.60 -1.39 4.55
C LEU A 38 4.20 -1.98 4.76
N LEU A 39 4.02 -2.86 5.74
CA LEU A 39 2.73 -3.46 6.04
C LEU A 39 1.70 -2.41 6.50
N THR A 40 2.13 -1.45 7.33
CA THR A 40 1.29 -0.34 7.79
C THR A 40 0.85 0.55 6.64
N HIS A 41 1.78 0.87 5.73
CA HIS A 41 1.49 1.64 4.53
C HIS A 41 0.45 0.95 3.64
N GLU A 42 0.67 -0.33 3.30
CA GLU A 42 -0.25 -1.08 2.45
C GLU A 42 -1.60 -1.35 3.14
N LEU A 43 -1.61 -1.54 4.47
CA LEU A 43 -2.85 -1.69 5.25
C LEU A 43 -3.70 -0.42 5.17
N CYS A 44 -3.08 0.75 5.23
CA CYS A 44 -3.77 2.03 5.04
C CYS A 44 -4.45 2.08 3.66
N HIS A 45 -3.78 1.65 2.60
CA HIS A 45 -4.38 1.55 1.28
C HIS A 45 -5.55 0.56 1.22
N VAL A 46 -5.43 -0.61 1.84
CA VAL A 46 -6.56 -1.56 1.90
C VAL A 46 -7.78 -0.91 2.58
N TRP A 47 -7.57 -0.20 3.69
CA TRP A 47 -8.64 0.52 4.36
C TRP A 47 -9.24 1.61 3.46
N GLN A 48 -8.43 2.44 2.81
CA GLN A 48 -8.89 3.48 1.87
C GLN A 48 -9.74 2.89 0.73
N ILE A 49 -9.28 1.78 0.13
CA ILE A 49 -10.00 1.08 -0.94
C ILE A 49 -11.33 0.54 -0.43
N GLN A 50 -11.37 -0.04 0.79
CA GLN A 50 -12.62 -0.55 1.37
C GLN A 50 -13.63 0.56 1.67
N GLN A 51 -13.16 1.73 2.10
CA GLN A 51 -14.05 2.85 2.42
C GLN A 51 -14.55 3.59 1.17
N ARG A 52 -13.69 3.80 0.17
CA ARG A 52 -14.01 4.63 -1.01
C ARG A 52 -13.39 4.08 -2.30
N PRO A 53 -13.79 2.87 -2.76
CA PRO A 53 -13.11 2.16 -3.85
C PRO A 53 -13.08 2.96 -5.16
N LEU A 54 -14.22 3.55 -5.56
CA LEU A 54 -14.31 4.34 -6.78
C LEU A 54 -13.45 5.61 -6.71
N ARG A 55 -13.43 6.29 -5.55
CA ARG A 55 -12.66 7.52 -5.38
C ARG A 55 -11.16 7.24 -5.41
N VAL A 56 -10.73 6.17 -4.74
CA VAL A 56 -9.32 5.72 -4.79
C VAL A 56 -8.93 5.41 -6.23
N LEU A 57 -9.73 4.62 -6.95
CA LEU A 57 -9.45 4.29 -8.35
C LEU A 57 -9.32 5.54 -9.23
N VAL A 58 -10.29 6.45 -9.17
CA VAL A 58 -10.26 7.69 -9.95
C VAL A 58 -9.04 8.54 -9.59
N THR A 59 -8.70 8.67 -8.30
CA THR A 59 -7.52 9.43 -7.88
C THR A 59 -6.23 8.81 -8.40
N TYR A 60 -6.09 7.49 -8.38
CA TYR A 60 -4.90 6.82 -8.92
C TYR A 60 -4.76 6.99 -10.44
N LEU A 61 -5.89 7.09 -11.17
CA LEU A 61 -5.89 7.32 -12.62
C LEU A 61 -5.65 8.79 -13.01
N THR A 62 -6.10 9.74 -12.18
CA THR A 62 -6.12 11.18 -12.51
C THR A 62 -5.03 11.99 -11.83
N THR A 63 -4.49 11.50 -10.71
CA THR A 63 -3.56 12.25 -9.86
C THR A 63 -2.18 11.59 -9.88
N ARG A 64 -1.15 12.40 -10.13
CA ARG A 64 0.24 11.92 -10.04
C ARG A 64 0.55 11.46 -8.62
N TYR A 65 1.31 10.37 -8.51
CA TYR A 65 1.76 9.77 -7.25
C TYR A 65 2.25 10.78 -6.20
N ALA A 66 3.08 11.75 -6.60
CA ALA A 66 3.62 12.78 -5.70
C ALA A 66 2.57 13.70 -5.06
N ARG A 67 1.40 13.85 -5.68
CA ARG A 67 0.28 14.67 -5.19
C ARG A 67 -0.90 13.82 -4.72
N ASN A 68 -0.78 12.50 -4.70
CA ASN A 68 -1.86 11.61 -4.31
C ASN A 68 -2.11 11.74 -2.79
N PRO A 69 -3.29 12.20 -2.33
CA PRO A 69 -3.58 12.34 -0.91
C PRO A 69 -3.53 11.00 -0.17
N TYR A 70 -3.87 9.90 -0.84
CA TYR A 70 -3.85 8.55 -0.27
C TYR A 70 -2.43 8.08 0.07
N GLU A 71 -1.44 8.46 -0.74
CA GLU A 71 -0.02 8.20 -0.49
C GLU A 71 0.51 9.01 0.69
N ARG A 72 0.05 10.25 0.85
CA ARG A 72 0.41 11.08 1.99
C ARG A 72 -0.14 10.51 3.29
N GLU A 73 -1.42 10.17 3.31
CA GLU A 73 -2.08 9.55 4.47
C GLU A 73 -1.39 8.24 4.87
N ALA A 74 -1.04 7.38 3.91
CA ALA A 74 -0.34 6.14 4.18
C ALA A 74 1.07 6.36 4.78
N ARG A 75 1.79 7.42 4.36
CA ARG A 75 3.06 7.82 4.99
C ARG A 75 2.86 8.37 6.41
N ASP A 76 1.81 9.15 6.62
CA ASP A 76 1.48 9.70 7.93
C ASP A 76 1.11 8.59 8.91
N ALA A 77 0.42 7.53 8.47
CA ALA A 77 0.11 6.36 9.30
C ALA A 77 1.37 5.62 9.77
N VAL A 78 2.36 5.43 8.87
CA VAL A 78 3.68 4.89 9.23
C VAL A 78 4.38 5.79 10.25
N ALA A 79 4.36 7.10 10.04
CA ALA A 79 4.99 8.03 10.96
C ALA A 79 4.37 8.01 12.37
N ARG A 80 3.05 7.80 12.48
CA ARG A 80 2.34 7.68 13.77
C ARG A 80 2.70 6.38 14.50
N THR A 81 2.60 5.25 13.81
CA THR A 81 2.89 3.93 14.40
C THR A 81 4.33 3.81 14.90
N ARG A 82 5.30 4.39 14.18
CA ARG A 82 6.69 4.48 14.67
C ARG A 82 6.84 5.25 15.98
N ARG A 83 6.04 6.31 16.20
CA ARG A 83 6.08 7.10 17.44
C ARG A 83 5.42 6.37 18.61
N GLU A 84 4.44 5.52 18.34
CA GLU A 84 3.74 4.71 19.35
C GLU A 84 4.56 3.49 19.76
N ALA A 85 5.46 3.00 18.90
CA ALA A 85 6.29 1.82 19.14
C ALA A 85 7.66 2.14 19.80
N GLY A 86 8.02 3.41 19.97
CA GLY A 86 9.26 3.87 20.60
C GLY A 86 9.02 4.41 22.00
#